data_AF-A0A9N8EMG4-F1
#
_entry.id   AF-A0A9N8EMG4-F1
#
_cell.length_a   1.000
_cell.length_b   1.000
_cell.length_c   1.000
_cell.angle_alpha   90.00
_cell.angle_beta   90.00
_cell.angle_gamma   90.00
#
_symmetry.space_group_name_H-M   'P 1'
#
loop_
_entity.id
_entity.type
_entity.pdbx_description
1 polymer ?
#
loop_
_entity_poly.entity_id
_entity_poly.type
_entity_poly.pdbx_seq_one_letter_code
_entity_poly.pdbx_strand_id
1 'polypeptide(L)'
;MSTSLILTPETELHFVLSASEETAKCTMTLRHPGSTDEYIAFKVKTTQPRRYLVRPNQGLIAPGATEKVAIMLVEKDKNSLLQSYERLGQSALDHSKDKFLVQSCPVAESFSSKYMDTKSKGTDNTQLYEALNSMWSSASGNKSMENKKLHVRLAVKDGGNSQTSKSLTAAQASMLKPHETSQEDVENMTPPQLFAEISSLRKKYDELVSFSVNLTAERDILNNTLEQTKRELNKEVASRSALENKGAGGSGGGGGSAAGGGGGKNNIVLTIITMLVLGAACFTAGVREAKLGRMDFLDEVPHIGELFVPEGGPPPGGEPATKRILEEEPVV
;
A
#
# COMPACT_ATOMS: atom_id res chain seq x y z
N MET A 1 -8.59 33.11 -13.17
CA MET A 1 -7.58 32.26 -13.81
C MET A 1 -7.25 31.14 -12.84
N SER A 2 -7.19 29.89 -13.28
CA SER A 2 -7.05 28.73 -12.39
C SER A 2 -5.67 28.74 -11.71
N THR A 3 -5.65 28.68 -10.38
CA THR A 3 -4.44 28.59 -9.53
C THR A 3 -3.92 27.15 -9.42
N SER A 4 -4.39 26.27 -10.31
CA SER A 4 -4.21 24.83 -10.17
C SER A 4 -2.81 24.37 -10.57
N LEU A 5 -2.22 23.53 -9.74
CA LEU A 5 -0.92 22.91 -9.99
C LEU A 5 -1.00 21.98 -11.22
N ILE A 6 -0.09 22.13 -12.18
CA ILE A 6 -0.04 21.30 -13.38
C ILE A 6 0.83 20.08 -13.11
N LEU A 7 0.34 18.88 -13.44
CA LEU A 7 1.05 17.62 -13.26
C LEU A 7 1.43 17.06 -14.63
N THR A 8 2.62 16.48 -14.75
CA THR A 8 3.03 15.75 -15.95
C THR A 8 3.76 14.49 -15.51
N PRO A 9 3.19 13.28 -15.75
CA PRO A 9 1.92 12.99 -16.41
C PRO A 9 0.68 13.40 -15.57
N GLU A 10 -0.48 13.58 -16.21
CA GLU A 10 -1.70 14.06 -15.55
C GLU A 10 -2.52 12.96 -14.88
N THR A 11 -2.57 11.77 -15.47
CA THR A 11 -3.51 10.70 -15.09
C THR A 11 -2.85 9.40 -14.66
N GLU A 12 -1.72 9.05 -15.26
CA GLU A 12 -1.10 7.73 -15.10
C GLU A 12 0.41 7.82 -14.95
N LEU A 13 0.94 7.09 -13.96
CA LEU A 13 2.37 6.90 -13.72
C LEU A 13 2.77 5.54 -14.29
N HIS A 14 3.60 5.56 -15.33
CA HIS A 14 4.06 4.35 -15.99
C HIS A 14 5.39 3.88 -15.40
N PHE A 15 5.44 2.63 -14.97
CA PHE A 15 6.63 1.95 -14.46
C PHE A 15 6.96 0.80 -15.38
N VAL A 16 8.17 0.84 -15.94
CA VAL A 16 8.72 -0.25 -16.73
C VAL A 16 9.65 -1.06 -15.82
N LEU A 17 9.29 -2.32 -15.60
CA LEU A 17 10.06 -3.30 -14.86
C LEU A 17 11.06 -3.95 -15.81
N SER A 18 12.27 -4.18 -15.34
CA SER A 18 13.24 -5.01 -16.05
C SER A 18 14.02 -5.84 -15.05
N ALA A 19 14.46 -7.02 -15.48
CA ALA A 19 15.30 -7.88 -14.66
C ALA A 19 16.72 -7.28 -14.50
N SER A 20 17.18 -6.50 -15.48
CA SER A 20 18.51 -5.90 -15.48
C SER A 20 18.63 -4.62 -14.68
N GLU A 21 17.59 -3.79 -14.62
CA GLU A 21 17.64 -2.53 -13.87
C GLU A 21 17.26 -2.78 -12.41
N GLU A 22 18.12 -2.32 -11.50
CA GLU A 22 17.95 -2.51 -10.06
C GLU A 22 16.65 -1.88 -9.54
N THR A 23 16.32 -0.66 -9.97
CA THR A 23 15.14 0.10 -9.51
C THR A 23 14.26 0.56 -10.67
N ALA A 24 12.99 0.16 -10.66
CA ALA A 24 11.99 0.73 -11.57
C ALA A 24 11.56 2.11 -11.05
N LYS A 25 11.76 3.16 -11.85
CA LYS A 25 11.51 4.55 -11.47
C LYS A 25 10.59 5.26 -12.46
N CYS A 26 9.78 6.17 -11.94
CA CYS A 26 8.95 7.10 -12.69
C CYS A 26 9.22 8.51 -12.18
N THR A 27 9.17 9.52 -13.05
CA THR A 27 9.31 10.93 -12.66
C THR A 27 8.03 11.67 -12.98
N MET A 28 7.43 12.26 -11.95
CA MET A 28 6.30 13.17 -12.06
C MET A 28 6.80 14.60 -11.91
N THR A 29 6.39 15.47 -12.82
CA THR A 29 6.75 16.89 -12.83
C THR A 29 5.57 17.71 -12.33
N LEU A 30 5.80 18.55 -11.34
CA LEU A 30 4.83 19.47 -10.76
C LEU A 30 5.19 20.89 -11.20
N ARG A 31 4.32 21.57 -11.94
CA ARG A 31 4.58 22.92 -12.45
C ARG A 31 3.58 23.93 -11.90
N HIS A 32 4.11 25.01 -11.34
CA HIS A 32 3.32 26.19 -11.00
C HIS A 32 3.14 27.05 -12.27
N PRO A 33 1.91 27.37 -12.70
CA PRO A 33 1.68 28.13 -13.94
C PRO A 33 2.19 29.58 -13.87
N GLY A 34 2.29 30.15 -12.67
CA GLY A 34 2.77 31.52 -12.44
C GLY A 34 1.66 32.56 -12.58
N SER A 35 0.40 32.15 -12.47
CA SER A 35 -0.77 33.03 -12.49
C SER A 35 -0.94 33.85 -11.21
N THR A 36 -0.24 33.47 -10.14
CA THR A 36 -0.22 34.09 -8.82
C THR A 36 1.21 34.17 -8.31
N ASP A 37 1.51 35.18 -7.49
CA ASP A 37 2.79 35.33 -6.81
C ASP A 37 2.90 34.48 -5.53
N GLU A 38 1.82 33.80 -5.16
CA GLU A 38 1.79 32.86 -4.04
C GLU A 38 2.54 31.57 -4.37
N TYR A 39 3.22 31.02 -3.37
CA TYR A 39 3.83 29.70 -3.48
C TYR A 39 2.74 28.62 -3.37
N ILE A 40 2.97 27.48 -4.02
CA ILE A 40 2.11 26.30 -3.85
C ILE A 40 2.86 25.25 -3.03
N ALA A 41 2.27 24.83 -1.92
CA ALA A 41 2.68 23.62 -1.23
C ALA A 41 2.09 22.40 -1.90
N PHE A 42 2.88 21.32 -1.98
CA PHE A 42 2.41 20.02 -2.47
C PHE A 42 2.73 18.90 -1.47
N LYS A 43 1.90 17.86 -1.50
CA LYS A 43 2.10 16.62 -0.77
C LYS A 43 1.67 15.43 -1.61
N VAL A 44 2.53 14.44 -1.72
CA VAL A 44 2.30 13.21 -2.48
C VAL A 44 1.98 12.07 -1.51
N LYS A 45 0.82 11.44 -1.72
CA LYS A 45 0.34 10.27 -0.97
C LYS A 45 0.14 9.10 -1.92
N THR A 46 0.19 7.88 -1.41
CA THR A 46 -0.04 6.66 -2.19
C THR A 46 -0.89 5.67 -1.38
N THR A 47 -1.65 4.82 -2.08
CA THR A 47 -2.34 3.68 -1.46
C THR A 47 -1.37 2.59 -1.01
N GLN A 48 -0.14 2.58 -1.53
CA GLN A 48 0.85 1.53 -1.34
C GLN A 48 2.20 2.09 -0.78
N PRO A 49 2.22 2.67 0.43
CA PRO A 49 3.39 3.39 0.98
C PRO A 49 4.61 2.50 1.24
N ARG A 50 4.43 1.18 1.38
CA ARG A 50 5.54 0.22 1.54
C ARG A 50 6.19 -0.17 0.21
N ARG A 51 5.46 -0.02 -0.90
CA ARG A 51 5.88 -0.45 -2.24
C ARG A 51 6.59 0.67 -3.00
N TYR A 52 6.32 1.93 -2.66
CA TYR A 52 6.86 3.08 -3.37
C TYR A 52 7.65 4.00 -2.46
N LEU A 53 8.84 4.39 -2.92
CA LEU A 53 9.63 5.47 -2.35
C LEU A 53 9.41 6.74 -3.18
N VAL A 54 9.02 7.84 -2.53
CA VAL A 54 8.73 9.12 -3.18
C VAL A 54 9.70 10.18 -2.69
N ARG A 55 10.42 10.85 -3.61
CA ARG A 55 11.34 11.94 -3.28
C ARG A 55 11.28 13.10 -4.28
N PRO A 56 11.06 14.34 -3.83
CA PRO A 56 10.49 14.72 -2.53
C PRO A 56 9.02 14.28 -2.40
N ASN A 57 8.57 13.94 -1.18
CA ASN A 57 7.16 13.60 -0.93
C ASN A 57 6.30 14.81 -0.56
N GLN A 58 6.90 15.93 -0.12
CA GLN A 58 6.25 17.20 0.13
C GLN A 58 7.24 18.36 -0.05
N GLY A 59 6.76 19.55 -0.36
CA GLY A 59 7.59 20.72 -0.58
C GLY A 59 6.80 21.97 -0.98
N LEU A 60 7.53 23.04 -1.31
CA LEU A 60 7.01 24.29 -1.88
C LEU A 60 7.52 24.49 -3.31
N ILE A 61 6.66 25.01 -4.17
CA ILE A 61 6.96 25.36 -5.56
C ILE A 61 6.73 26.87 -5.72
N ALA A 62 7.75 27.57 -6.19
CA ALA A 62 7.68 29.00 -6.47
C ALA A 62 6.79 29.30 -7.68
N PRO A 63 6.23 30.51 -7.77
CA PRO A 63 5.56 30.98 -8.98
C PRO A 63 6.38 30.74 -10.25
N GLY A 64 5.80 30.04 -11.22
CA GLY A 64 6.45 29.74 -12.50
C GLY A 64 7.49 28.60 -12.45
N ALA A 65 7.84 28.11 -11.26
CA ALA A 65 8.83 27.06 -11.08
C ALA A 65 8.24 25.66 -11.31
N THR A 66 9.16 24.70 -11.42
CA THR A 66 8.87 23.29 -11.64
C THR A 66 9.64 22.44 -10.65
N GLU A 67 8.97 21.45 -10.07
CA GLU A 67 9.54 20.48 -9.13
C GLU A 67 9.41 19.07 -9.71
N LYS A 68 10.49 18.27 -9.63
CA LYS A 68 10.49 16.88 -10.10
C LYS A 68 10.41 15.93 -8.93
N VAL A 69 9.36 15.11 -8.91
CA VAL A 69 9.13 14.04 -7.94
C VAL A 69 9.54 12.71 -8.55
N ALA A 70 10.60 12.10 -7.98
CA ALA A 70 11.00 10.75 -8.30
C ALA A 70 10.19 9.74 -7.47
N ILE A 71 9.55 8.79 -8.16
CA ILE A 71 8.78 7.71 -7.55
C ILE A 71 9.47 6.41 -7.95
N MET A 72 9.93 5.65 -6.98
CA MET A 72 10.71 4.43 -7.17
C MET A 72 9.96 3.25 -6.58
N LEU A 73 9.88 2.17 -7.32
CA LEU A 73 9.34 0.90 -6.84
C LEU A 73 10.39 0.19 -6.00
N VAL A 74 10.01 -0.26 -4.80
CA VAL A 74 10.88 -1.00 -3.89
C VAL A 74 11.24 -2.35 -4.51
N GLU A 75 12.51 -2.75 -4.39
CA GLU A 75 13.09 -3.92 -5.04
C GLU A 75 12.32 -5.21 -4.76
N LYS A 76 11.92 -5.44 -3.49
CA LYS A 76 11.14 -6.62 -3.09
C LYS A 76 9.82 -6.73 -3.88
N ASP A 77 9.09 -5.62 -4.01
CA ASP A 77 7.84 -5.58 -4.77
C ASP A 77 8.09 -5.71 -6.27
N LYS A 78 9.17 -5.09 -6.80
CA LYS A 78 9.59 -5.25 -8.20
C LYS A 78 9.80 -6.72 -8.56
N ASN A 79 10.57 -7.45 -7.74
CA ASN A 79 10.89 -8.86 -7.98
C ASN A 79 9.64 -9.75 -7.88
N SER A 80 8.75 -9.48 -6.93
CA SER A 80 7.46 -10.17 -6.82
C SER A 80 6.56 -9.96 -8.05
N LEU A 81 6.52 -8.73 -8.58
CA LEU A 81 5.78 -8.40 -9.79
C LEU A 81 6.38 -9.07 -11.03
N LEU A 82 7.71 -9.10 -11.17
CA LEU A 82 8.38 -9.81 -12.26
C LEU A 82 8.11 -11.32 -12.21
N GLN A 83 8.20 -11.95 -11.03
CA GLN A 83 7.88 -13.37 -10.88
C GLN A 83 6.41 -13.68 -11.23
N SER A 84 5.50 -12.77 -10.87
CA SER A 84 4.08 -12.89 -11.22
C SER A 84 3.86 -12.75 -12.73
N TYR A 85 4.59 -11.83 -13.37
CA TYR A 85 4.60 -11.64 -14.82
C TYR A 85 5.15 -12.87 -15.55
N GLU A 86 6.22 -13.51 -15.06
CA GLU A 86 6.75 -14.75 -15.66
C GLU A 86 5.73 -15.89 -15.66
N ARG A 87 4.85 -15.94 -14.64
CA ARG A 87 3.83 -16.99 -14.51
C ARG A 87 2.56 -16.73 -15.33
N LEU A 88 2.06 -15.49 -15.33
CA LEU A 88 0.73 -15.13 -15.85
C LEU A 88 0.77 -14.10 -17.00
N GLY A 89 1.96 -13.63 -17.37
CA GLY A 89 2.16 -12.57 -18.35
C GLY A 89 1.66 -11.20 -17.86
N GLN A 90 1.29 -10.34 -18.82
CA GLN A 90 0.85 -8.97 -18.55
C GLN A 90 -0.41 -8.87 -17.68
N SER A 91 -1.26 -9.90 -17.70
CA SER A 91 -2.51 -9.94 -16.90
C SER A 91 -2.25 -9.80 -15.39
N ALA A 92 -1.13 -10.35 -14.88
CA ALA A 92 -0.74 -10.22 -13.48
C ALA A 92 -0.47 -8.77 -13.06
N LEU A 93 0.02 -7.94 -13.99
CA LEU A 93 0.34 -6.53 -13.73
C LEU A 93 -0.87 -5.63 -13.84
N ASP A 94 -1.84 -5.98 -14.70
CA ASP A 94 -3.08 -5.24 -14.92
C ASP A 94 -4.01 -5.25 -13.69
N HIS A 95 -3.80 -6.17 -12.76
CA HIS A 95 -4.51 -6.21 -11.48
C HIS A 95 -4.01 -5.18 -10.45
N SER A 96 -2.93 -4.46 -10.72
CA SER A 96 -2.47 -3.39 -9.84
C SER A 96 -3.49 -2.25 -9.79
N LYS A 97 -3.98 -1.95 -8.59
CA LYS A 97 -4.95 -0.85 -8.34
C LYS A 97 -4.30 0.34 -7.63
N ASP A 98 -2.98 0.38 -7.67
CA ASP A 98 -2.17 1.37 -6.95
C ASP A 98 -2.46 2.77 -7.46
N LYS A 99 -2.61 3.70 -6.53
CA LYS A 99 -3.00 5.09 -6.81
C LYS A 99 -2.12 6.05 -6.04
N PHE A 100 -1.84 7.17 -6.68
CA PHE A 100 -1.19 8.33 -6.08
C PHE A 100 -2.18 9.48 -5.97
N LEU A 101 -2.00 10.29 -4.94
CA LEU A 101 -2.75 11.51 -4.71
C LEU A 101 -1.75 12.64 -4.48
N VAL A 102 -1.80 13.66 -5.33
CA VAL A 102 -1.08 14.92 -5.14
C VAL A 102 -2.06 15.93 -4.59
N GLN A 103 -1.80 16.39 -3.37
CA GLN A 103 -2.52 17.48 -2.75
C GLN A 103 -1.73 18.76 -2.95
N SER A 104 -2.40 19.85 -3.29
CA SER A 104 -1.78 21.16 -3.45
C SER A 104 -2.61 22.27 -2.81
N CYS A 105 -1.95 23.27 -2.26
CA CYS A 105 -2.60 24.43 -1.64
C CYS A 105 -1.70 25.67 -1.81
N PRO A 106 -2.24 26.83 -2.18
CA PRO A 106 -1.50 28.08 -2.07
C PRO A 106 -1.15 28.36 -0.61
N VAL A 107 0.02 28.94 -0.35
CA VAL A 107 0.50 29.27 1.00
C VAL A 107 0.70 30.76 1.17
N ALA A 108 0.46 31.24 2.40
CA ALA A 108 0.70 32.62 2.76
C ALA A 108 2.19 33.00 2.64
N GLU A 109 2.43 34.24 2.23
CA GLU A 109 3.78 34.80 2.00
C GLU A 109 4.68 34.74 3.25
N SER A 110 4.11 34.93 4.44
CA SER A 110 4.84 34.84 5.70
C SER A 110 5.46 33.44 5.94
N PHE A 111 4.75 32.39 5.53
CA PHE A 111 5.23 31.02 5.63
C PHE A 111 6.28 30.72 4.55
N SER A 112 6.01 31.08 3.29
CA SER A 112 6.91 30.78 2.18
C SER A 112 8.26 31.49 2.32
N SER A 113 8.25 32.75 2.76
CA SER A 113 9.47 33.53 3.01
C SER A 113 10.36 32.87 4.07
N LYS A 114 9.79 32.51 5.23
CA LYS A 114 10.52 31.81 6.30
C LYS A 114 11.05 30.44 5.85
N TYR A 115 10.26 29.69 5.08
CA TYR A 115 10.66 28.39 4.54
C TYR A 115 11.85 28.52 3.58
N MET A 116 11.80 29.49 2.66
CA MET A 116 12.87 29.69 1.66
C MET A 116 14.16 30.21 2.30
N ASP A 117 14.07 31.11 3.28
CA ASP A 117 15.24 31.56 4.04
C ASP A 117 15.92 30.37 4.74
N THR A 118 15.13 29.53 5.42
CA THR A 118 15.62 28.31 6.10
C THR A 118 16.25 27.33 5.11
N LYS A 119 15.64 27.14 3.93
CA LYS A 119 16.16 26.25 2.87
C LYS A 119 17.47 26.76 2.29
N SER A 120 17.62 28.08 2.12
CA SER A 120 18.83 28.69 1.55
C SER A 120 20.04 28.64 2.49
N LYS A 121 19.80 28.67 3.81
CA LYS A 121 20.83 28.62 4.85
C LYS A 121 21.41 27.22 5.10
N GLY A 122 20.97 26.20 4.34
CA GLY A 122 21.44 24.82 4.51
C GLY A 122 21.04 24.17 5.83
N THR A 123 19.94 24.64 6.44
CA THR A 123 19.41 24.11 7.71
C THR A 123 18.95 22.65 7.59
N ASP A 124 18.91 21.93 8.72
CA ASP A 124 18.49 20.54 8.82
C ASP A 124 17.13 20.29 8.13
N ASN A 125 17.08 19.27 7.26
CA ASN A 125 15.89 18.85 6.53
C ASN A 125 14.72 18.52 7.46
N THR A 126 15.01 18.13 8.70
CA THR A 126 14.01 17.87 9.75
C THR A 126 13.14 19.10 10.03
N GLN A 127 13.74 20.28 10.16
CA GLN A 127 12.99 21.51 10.48
C GLN A 127 12.06 21.94 9.34
N LEU A 128 12.53 21.82 8.08
CA LEU A 128 11.71 22.08 6.90
C LEU A 128 10.52 21.11 6.82
N TYR A 129 10.75 19.85 7.19
CA TYR A 129 9.71 18.82 7.20
C TYR A 129 8.66 19.08 8.30
N GLU A 130 9.09 19.48 9.50
CA GLU A 130 8.21 19.87 10.61
C GLU A 130 7.37 21.10 10.27
N ALA A 131 7.97 22.13 9.67
CA ALA A 131 7.26 23.33 9.23
C ALA A 131 6.13 23.00 8.24
N LEU A 132 6.40 22.11 7.26
CA LEU A 132 5.38 21.63 6.32
C LEU A 132 4.30 20.82 7.03
N ASN A 133 4.64 19.93 7.96
CA ASN A 133 3.64 19.13 8.68
C ASN A 133 2.70 20.01 9.54
N SER A 134 3.25 21.05 10.18
CA SER A 134 2.48 22.03 10.93
C SER A 134 1.50 22.77 10.00
N MET A 135 1.97 23.24 8.84
CA MET A 135 1.14 23.89 7.83
C MET A 135 0.02 22.95 7.31
N TRP A 136 0.32 21.70 7.00
CA TRP A 136 -0.70 20.74 6.54
C TRP A 136 -1.76 20.42 7.61
N SER A 137 -1.38 20.49 8.89
CA SER A 137 -2.31 20.29 10.00
C SER A 137 -3.30 21.45 10.12
N SER A 138 -2.86 22.69 9.90
CA SER A 138 -3.75 23.85 9.86
C SER A 138 -4.55 23.95 8.55
N ALA A 139 -4.02 23.43 7.44
CA ALA A 139 -4.66 23.48 6.13
C ALA A 139 -5.81 22.49 5.92
N SER A 140 -6.00 21.49 6.80
CA SER A 140 -7.01 20.44 6.63
C SER A 140 -8.47 20.94 6.63
N GLY A 141 -8.73 22.18 7.05
CA GLY A 141 -10.04 22.84 6.96
C GLY A 141 -10.19 23.83 5.80
N ASN A 142 -9.15 24.00 4.96
CA ASN A 142 -9.11 25.09 3.99
C ASN A 142 -9.81 24.73 2.66
N LYS A 143 -10.71 25.59 2.18
CA LYS A 143 -11.49 25.39 0.94
C LYS A 143 -10.62 25.45 -0.33
N SER A 144 -9.39 25.96 -0.23
CA SER A 144 -8.47 26.14 -1.37
C SER A 144 -7.58 24.93 -1.68
N MET A 145 -7.80 23.78 -1.05
CA MET A 145 -7.00 22.58 -1.30
C MET A 145 -7.47 21.84 -2.55
N GLU A 146 -6.54 21.59 -3.47
CA GLU A 146 -6.77 20.81 -4.68
C GLU A 146 -6.17 19.41 -4.55
N ASN A 147 -6.84 18.43 -5.16
CA ASN A 147 -6.46 17.03 -5.09
C ASN A 147 -6.46 16.42 -6.50
N LYS A 148 -5.30 15.92 -6.94
CA LYS A 148 -5.15 15.22 -8.23
C LYS A 148 -4.74 13.77 -8.02
N LYS A 149 -5.49 12.85 -8.63
CA LYS A 149 -5.31 11.42 -8.47
C LYS A 149 -4.72 10.81 -9.73
N LEU A 150 -3.69 9.98 -9.56
CA LEU A 150 -3.03 9.27 -10.64
C LEU A 150 -3.10 7.76 -10.40
N HIS A 151 -3.26 7.00 -11.48
CA HIS A 151 -3.20 5.53 -11.46
C HIS A 151 -1.78 5.08 -11.79
N VAL A 152 -1.39 3.90 -11.31
CA VAL A 152 -0.13 3.28 -11.70
C VAL A 152 -0.37 2.27 -12.80
N ARG A 153 0.47 2.32 -13.84
CA ARG A 153 0.52 1.31 -14.89
C ARG A 153 1.89 0.63 -14.86
N LEU A 154 1.89 -0.71 -14.87
CA LEU A 154 3.09 -1.53 -14.82
C LEU A 154 3.27 -2.26 -16.16
N ALA A 155 4.49 -2.27 -16.68
CA ALA A 155 4.88 -2.99 -17.89
C ALA A 155 6.26 -3.62 -17.68
N VAL A 156 6.63 -4.63 -18.49
CA VAL A 156 7.97 -5.22 -18.47
C VAL A 156 8.73 -4.86 -19.75
N LYS A 157 10.02 -4.55 -19.64
CA LYS A 157 10.93 -4.29 -20.78
C LYS A 157 11.42 -5.63 -21.31
N ASP A 158 10.91 -6.05 -22.46
CA ASP A 158 11.28 -7.34 -23.03
C ASP A 158 12.60 -7.24 -23.82
N GLY A 159 13.51 -8.17 -23.54
CA GLY A 159 14.85 -8.22 -24.11
C GLY A 159 14.88 -9.03 -25.40
N GLY A 160 14.44 -8.44 -26.51
CA GLY A 160 14.74 -8.95 -27.85
C GLY A 160 13.77 -9.99 -28.43
N ASN A 161 12.65 -9.52 -28.96
CA ASN A 161 12.34 -9.67 -30.38
C ASN A 161 11.31 -8.60 -30.74
N SER A 162 11.40 -8.01 -31.94
CA SER A 162 10.40 -7.06 -32.41
C SER A 162 9.04 -7.73 -32.53
N GLN A 163 8.21 -7.60 -31.51
CA GLN A 163 6.79 -7.39 -31.69
C GLN A 163 6.43 -6.10 -30.97
N THR A 164 6.36 -5.04 -31.78
CA THR A 164 5.51 -3.87 -31.59
C THR A 164 4.55 -4.03 -30.42
N SER A 165 4.72 -3.17 -29.42
CA SER A 165 3.63 -2.65 -28.63
C SER A 165 2.61 -2.07 -29.61
N LYS A 166 1.69 -2.91 -30.10
CA LYS A 166 0.38 -2.40 -30.46
C LYS A 166 -0.26 -2.09 -29.13
N SER A 167 -0.29 -0.80 -28.82
CA SER A 167 -1.40 -0.25 -28.05
C SER A 167 -2.67 -1.00 -28.43
N LEU A 168 -3.43 -1.41 -27.42
CA LEU A 168 -4.82 -1.78 -27.57
C LEU A 168 -5.61 -0.52 -27.97
N THR A 169 -5.34 0.01 -29.17
CA THR A 169 -6.30 0.80 -29.91
C THR A 169 -7.52 -0.07 -30.14
N ALA A 170 -8.69 0.56 -30.26
CA ALA A 170 -10.04 -0.01 -30.38
C ALA A 170 -10.25 -1.17 -31.38
N ALA A 171 -9.21 -1.65 -32.06
CA ALA A 171 -9.17 -2.84 -32.88
C ALA A 171 -9.28 -4.17 -32.09
N GLN A 172 -8.96 -4.25 -30.80
CA GLN A 172 -9.19 -5.50 -30.03
C GLN A 172 -10.60 -5.61 -29.41
N ALA A 173 -11.36 -4.51 -29.37
CA ALA A 173 -12.81 -4.57 -29.23
C ALA A 173 -13.49 -5.12 -30.52
N SER A 174 -12.75 -5.29 -31.62
CA SER A 174 -13.27 -5.91 -32.85
C SER A 174 -13.20 -7.44 -32.86
N MET A 175 -12.67 -8.10 -31.82
CA MET A 175 -12.81 -9.57 -31.67
C MET A 175 -14.22 -10.01 -31.25
N LEU A 176 -15.13 -9.05 -31.04
CA LEU A 176 -16.56 -9.28 -30.87
C LEU A 176 -17.39 -8.84 -32.10
N LYS A 177 -16.73 -8.45 -33.21
CA LYS A 177 -17.45 -8.24 -34.47
C LYS A 177 -17.31 -9.48 -35.34
N PRO A 178 -18.42 -10.06 -35.81
CA PRO A 178 -18.36 -11.03 -36.90
C PRO A 178 -17.71 -10.32 -38.09
N HIS A 179 -16.52 -10.75 -38.50
CA HIS A 179 -16.03 -10.43 -39.83
C HIS A 179 -16.69 -11.45 -40.76
N GLU A 180 -17.89 -11.12 -41.24
CA GLU A 180 -18.47 -11.81 -42.38
C GLU A 180 -17.64 -11.44 -43.60
N THR A 181 -16.68 -12.30 -43.97
CA THR A 181 -16.13 -12.28 -45.32
C THR A 181 -17.30 -12.57 -46.25
N SER A 182 -17.70 -11.56 -47.03
CA SER A 182 -18.85 -11.71 -47.92
C SER A 182 -18.51 -12.74 -48.99
N GLN A 183 -19.49 -13.54 -49.45
CA GLN A 183 -19.28 -14.60 -50.45
C GLN A 183 -18.56 -14.10 -51.73
N GLU A 184 -18.70 -12.81 -52.05
CA GLU A 184 -18.06 -12.15 -53.20
C GLU A 184 -16.53 -11.96 -53.07
N ASP A 185 -15.99 -11.92 -51.84
CA ASP A 185 -14.53 -11.76 -51.61
C ASP A 185 -13.77 -13.08 -51.79
N VAL A 186 -14.44 -14.21 -51.59
CA VAL A 186 -13.85 -15.55 -51.70
C VAL A 186 -13.73 -15.99 -53.17
N GLU A 187 -14.66 -15.56 -54.04
CA GLU A 187 -14.66 -15.89 -55.47
C GLU A 187 -13.58 -15.14 -56.28
N ASN A 188 -13.09 -13.99 -55.79
CA ASN A 188 -12.08 -13.18 -56.48
C ASN A 188 -10.63 -13.41 -56.00
N MET A 189 -10.41 -14.26 -55.00
CA MET A 189 -9.07 -14.55 -54.48
C MET A 189 -8.33 -15.62 -55.30
N THR A 190 -7.04 -15.37 -55.54
CA THR A 190 -6.20 -16.36 -56.22
C THR A 190 -6.02 -17.61 -55.33
N PRO A 191 -5.90 -18.82 -55.91
CA PRO A 191 -5.72 -20.07 -55.15
C PRO A 191 -4.65 -20.05 -54.03
N PRO A 192 -3.46 -19.42 -54.21
CA PRO A 192 -2.48 -19.30 -53.13
C PRO A 192 -2.91 -18.37 -51.99
N GLN A 193 -3.74 -17.35 -52.24
CA GLN A 193 -4.27 -16.46 -51.20
C GLN A 193 -5.31 -17.18 -50.33
N LEU A 194 -6.18 -18.00 -50.94
CA LEU A 194 -7.13 -18.84 -50.20
C LEU A 194 -6.43 -19.83 -49.26
N PHE A 195 -5.34 -20.45 -49.72
CA PHE A 195 -4.57 -21.37 -48.88
C PHE A 195 -3.91 -20.64 -47.69
N ALA A 196 -3.39 -19.43 -47.91
CA ALA A 196 -2.81 -18.61 -46.86
C ALA A 196 -3.85 -18.19 -45.81
N GLU A 197 -5.08 -17.86 -46.23
CA GLU A 197 -6.17 -17.50 -45.33
C GLU A 197 -6.67 -18.69 -44.52
N ILE A 198 -6.83 -19.87 -45.15
CA ILE A 198 -7.17 -21.12 -44.45
C ILE A 198 -6.09 -21.47 -43.40
N SER A 199 -4.81 -21.30 -43.76
CA SER A 199 -3.70 -21.52 -42.82
C SER A 199 -3.74 -20.53 -41.65
N SER A 200 -4.05 -19.26 -41.92
CA SER A 200 -4.24 -18.23 -40.88
C SER A 200 -5.43 -18.54 -39.96
N LEU A 201 -6.55 -18.98 -40.51
CA LEU A 201 -7.74 -19.37 -39.75
C LEU A 201 -7.47 -20.56 -38.84
N ARG A 202 -6.77 -21.59 -39.35
CA ARG A 202 -6.35 -22.74 -38.55
C ARG A 202 -5.46 -22.31 -37.39
N LYS A 203 -4.48 -21.42 -37.63
CA LYS A 203 -3.61 -20.90 -36.57
C LYS A 203 -4.39 -20.13 -35.50
N LYS A 204 -5.35 -19.30 -35.89
CA LYS A 204 -6.24 -18.58 -34.95
C LYS A 204 -7.10 -19.53 -34.13
N TYR A 205 -7.61 -20.60 -34.76
CA TYR A 205 -8.37 -21.64 -34.08
C TYR A 205 -7.51 -22.37 -33.04
N ASP A 206 -6.29 -22.77 -33.40
CA ASP A 206 -5.35 -23.43 -32.48
C ASP A 206 -4.96 -22.51 -31.31
N GLU A 207 -4.77 -21.22 -31.55
CA GLU A 207 -4.54 -20.21 -30.49
C GLU A 207 -5.76 -20.08 -29.55
N LEU A 208 -6.97 -20.00 -30.10
CA LEU A 208 -8.20 -19.95 -29.29
C LEU A 208 -8.40 -21.22 -28.45
N VAL A 209 -8.17 -22.39 -29.05
CA VAL A 209 -8.26 -23.68 -28.35
C VAL A 209 -7.21 -23.73 -27.24
N SER A 210 -5.95 -23.38 -27.50
CA SER A 210 -4.90 -23.38 -26.48
C SER A 210 -5.20 -22.40 -25.33
N PHE A 211 -5.74 -21.22 -25.63
CA PHE A 211 -6.19 -20.27 -24.61
C PHE A 211 -7.31 -20.85 -23.73
N SER A 212 -8.31 -21.50 -24.34
CA SER A 212 -9.42 -22.12 -23.60
C SER A 212 -8.96 -23.27 -22.67
N VAL A 213 -8.00 -24.08 -23.14
CA VAL A 213 -7.39 -25.15 -22.35
C VAL A 213 -6.60 -24.56 -21.18
N ASN A 214 -5.84 -23.48 -21.42
CA ASN A 214 -5.06 -22.82 -20.36
C ASN A 214 -5.98 -22.22 -19.27
N LEU A 215 -7.06 -21.55 -19.66
CA LEU A 215 -8.06 -21.04 -18.71
C LEU A 215 -8.69 -22.16 -17.88
N THR A 216 -8.94 -23.31 -18.50
CA THR A 216 -9.48 -24.48 -17.80
C THR A 216 -8.49 -25.02 -16.76
N ALA A 217 -7.22 -25.14 -17.14
CA ALA A 217 -6.16 -25.57 -16.24
C ALA A 217 -5.97 -24.59 -15.06
N GLU A 218 -5.96 -23.28 -15.32
CA GLU A 218 -5.86 -22.27 -14.25
C GLU A 218 -7.05 -22.35 -13.29
N ARG A 219 -8.27 -22.50 -13.81
CA ARG A 219 -9.48 -22.66 -13.01
C ARG A 219 -9.41 -23.90 -12.11
N ASP A 220 -8.89 -25.01 -12.62
CA ASP A 220 -8.76 -26.25 -11.86
C ASP A 220 -7.64 -26.15 -10.80
N ILE A 221 -6.53 -25.48 -11.11
CA ILE A 221 -5.48 -25.19 -10.14
C ILE A 221 -6.04 -24.35 -8.99
N LEU A 222 -6.74 -23.26 -9.31
CA LEU A 222 -7.33 -22.37 -8.30
C LEU A 222 -8.37 -23.09 -7.44
N ASN A 223 -9.24 -23.91 -8.04
CA ASN A 223 -10.20 -24.72 -7.28
C ASN A 223 -9.51 -25.69 -6.33
N ASN A 224 -8.45 -26.38 -6.79
CA ASN A 224 -7.68 -27.29 -5.95
C ASN A 224 -6.95 -26.56 -4.81
N THR A 225 -6.35 -25.40 -5.08
CA THR A 225 -5.71 -24.57 -4.04
C THR A 225 -6.74 -24.10 -3.01
N LEU A 226 -7.92 -23.64 -3.46
CA LEU A 226 -9.01 -23.24 -2.56
C LEU A 226 -9.45 -24.39 -1.67
N GLU A 227 -9.65 -25.58 -2.24
CA GLU A 227 -10.00 -26.78 -1.47
C GLU A 227 -8.93 -27.17 -0.45
N GLN A 228 -7.65 -27.10 -0.83
CA GLN A 228 -6.53 -27.36 0.09
C GLN A 228 -6.53 -26.39 1.26
N THR A 229 -6.59 -25.08 0.99
CA THR A 229 -6.64 -24.05 2.03
C THR A 229 -7.87 -24.22 2.93
N LYS A 230 -9.03 -24.59 2.37
CA LYS A 230 -10.23 -24.87 3.17
C LYS A 230 -10.06 -26.09 4.08
N ARG A 231 -9.42 -27.15 3.58
CA ARG A 231 -9.13 -28.36 4.39
C ARG A 231 -8.15 -28.06 5.51
N GLU A 232 -7.10 -27.28 5.23
CA GLU A 232 -6.13 -26.84 6.25
C GLU A 232 -6.79 -25.97 7.32
N LEU A 233 -7.61 -24.99 6.91
CA LEU A 233 -8.35 -24.15 7.84
C LEU A 233 -9.28 -24.97 8.73
N ASN A 234 -10.02 -25.93 8.17
CA ASN A 234 -10.88 -26.82 8.96
C ASN A 234 -10.10 -27.70 9.94
N LYS A 235 -8.91 -28.18 9.56
CA LYS A 235 -8.02 -28.93 10.46
C LYS A 235 -7.51 -28.06 11.60
N GLU A 236 -7.14 -26.81 11.32
CA GLU A 236 -6.68 -25.85 12.33
C GLU A 236 -7.81 -25.42 13.29
N VAL A 237 -9.03 -25.25 12.79
CA VAL A 237 -10.20 -24.98 13.64
C VAL A 237 -10.50 -26.18 14.54
N ALA A 238 -10.43 -27.41 14.01
CA ALA A 238 -10.63 -28.63 14.78
C ALA A 238 -9.53 -28.82 15.84
N SER A 239 -8.25 -28.59 15.50
CA SER A 239 -7.13 -28.70 16.44
C SER A 239 -7.25 -27.67 17.57
N ARG A 240 -7.64 -26.43 17.27
CA ARG A 240 -7.88 -25.38 18.27
C ARG A 240 -9.02 -25.74 19.23
N SER A 241 -10.13 -26.25 18.72
CA SER A 241 -11.26 -26.70 19.57
C SER A 241 -10.89 -27.87 20.48
N ALA A 242 -10.01 -28.78 20.03
CA ALA A 242 -9.53 -29.90 20.84
C ALA A 242 -8.55 -29.46 21.95
N LEU A 243 -7.76 -28.41 21.71
CA LEU A 243 -6.88 -27.80 22.71
C LEU A 243 -7.67 -27.01 23.75
N GLU A 244 -8.71 -26.29 23.33
CA GLU A 244 -9.63 -25.58 24.25
C GLU A 244 -10.37 -26.57 25.18
N ASN A 245 -10.78 -27.72 24.66
CA ASN A 245 -11.44 -28.76 25.47
C ASN A 245 -10.48 -29.49 26.44
N LYS A 246 -9.17 -29.51 26.17
CA LYS A 246 -8.14 -30.02 27.11
C LYS A 246 -7.67 -28.97 28.12
N GLY A 247 -7.86 -27.68 27.84
CA GLY A 247 -7.54 -26.58 28.75
C GLY A 247 -8.57 -26.34 29.87
N ALA A 248 -9.76 -26.96 29.78
CA ALA A 248 -10.85 -26.80 30.76
C ALA A 248 -10.97 -27.98 31.76
N GLY A 249 -9.97 -28.86 31.84
CA GLY A 249 -9.97 -30.01 32.76
C GLY A 249 -9.25 -29.72 34.08
N GLY A 250 -9.82 -28.87 34.93
CA GLY A 250 -9.23 -28.52 36.23
C GLY A 250 -10.25 -28.15 37.31
N SER A 251 -10.75 -29.16 38.02
CA SER A 251 -11.49 -29.13 39.29
C SER A 251 -12.96 -28.70 39.29
N GLY A 252 -13.77 -29.44 40.07
CA GLY A 252 -15.09 -29.02 40.55
C GLY A 252 -16.23 -29.98 40.20
N GLY A 253 -16.54 -30.91 41.11
CA GLY A 253 -17.66 -31.84 40.98
C GLY A 253 -19.04 -31.22 41.23
N GLY A 254 -20.09 -32.01 40.96
CA GLY A 254 -21.47 -31.71 41.33
C GLY A 254 -22.47 -32.24 40.29
N GLY A 255 -23.18 -33.31 40.65
CA GLY A 255 -24.18 -33.94 39.80
C GLY A 255 -25.47 -33.14 39.63
N GLY A 256 -26.23 -33.48 38.59
CA GLY A 256 -27.56 -32.97 38.33
C GLY A 256 -28.07 -33.38 36.94
N SER A 257 -28.83 -34.46 36.87
CA SER A 257 -29.58 -34.88 35.68
C SER A 257 -30.70 -33.89 35.34
N ALA A 258 -30.89 -33.57 34.05
CA ALA A 258 -32.13 -33.81 33.30
C ALA A 258 -32.19 -33.06 31.96
N ALA A 259 -32.70 -33.79 30.95
CA ALA A 259 -33.53 -33.37 29.83
C ALA A 259 -32.93 -32.53 28.66
N GLY A 260 -32.98 -33.16 27.48
CA GLY A 260 -33.82 -32.64 26.39
C GLY A 260 -33.17 -31.75 25.33
N GLY A 261 -32.87 -32.35 24.17
CA GLY A 261 -33.30 -31.85 22.86
C GLY A 261 -32.77 -30.51 22.32
N GLY A 262 -31.88 -30.60 21.32
CA GLY A 262 -31.94 -29.82 20.08
C GLY A 262 -31.66 -28.30 20.11
N GLY A 263 -30.67 -27.85 19.32
CA GLY A 263 -30.64 -26.46 18.80
C GLY A 263 -29.44 -25.58 19.18
N GLY A 264 -28.22 -26.12 19.21
CA GLY A 264 -27.00 -25.34 19.49
C GLY A 264 -26.45 -24.54 18.31
N LYS A 265 -27.14 -23.48 17.87
CA LYS A 265 -26.55 -22.42 17.02
C LYS A 265 -26.96 -21.00 17.45
N ASN A 266 -28.11 -20.84 18.10
CA ASN A 266 -28.64 -19.52 18.46
C ASN A 266 -28.05 -18.97 19.78
N ASN A 267 -27.60 -19.85 20.70
CA ASN A 267 -27.05 -19.41 21.99
C ASN A 267 -25.63 -18.85 21.88
N ILE A 268 -24.78 -19.38 20.98
CA ILE A 268 -23.41 -18.83 20.80
C ILE A 268 -23.47 -17.41 20.23
N VAL A 269 -24.33 -17.18 19.24
CA VAL A 269 -24.50 -15.86 18.63
C VAL A 269 -25.05 -14.85 19.64
N LEU A 270 -26.01 -15.26 20.48
CA LEU A 270 -26.56 -14.39 21.52
C LEU A 270 -25.52 -14.05 22.60
N THR A 271 -24.68 -15.00 23.01
CA THR A 271 -23.59 -14.78 23.99
C THR A 271 -22.48 -13.89 23.43
N ILE A 272 -22.15 -14.01 22.14
CA ILE A 272 -21.16 -13.13 21.48
C ILE A 272 -21.72 -11.70 21.36
N ILE A 273 -23.00 -11.56 21.01
CA ILE A 273 -23.66 -10.25 20.93
C ILE A 273 -23.72 -9.57 22.30
N THR A 274 -24.04 -10.30 23.38
CA THR A 274 -24.07 -9.71 24.74
C THR A 274 -22.68 -9.32 25.23
N MET A 275 -21.63 -10.11 24.94
CA MET A 275 -20.24 -9.75 25.25
C MET A 275 -19.77 -8.50 24.48
N LEU A 276 -20.14 -8.38 23.20
CA LEU A 276 -19.81 -7.20 22.39
C LEU A 276 -20.54 -5.94 22.88
N VAL A 277 -21.81 -6.07 23.28
CA VAL A 277 -22.58 -4.94 23.80
C VAL A 277 -22.06 -4.50 25.17
N LEU A 278 -21.68 -5.43 26.07
CA LEU A 278 -21.05 -5.09 27.35
C LEU A 278 -19.68 -4.42 27.15
N GLY A 279 -18.87 -4.94 26.23
CA GLY A 279 -17.57 -4.34 25.90
C GLY A 279 -17.69 -2.94 25.32
N ALA A 280 -18.66 -2.69 24.45
CA ALA A 280 -18.93 -1.37 23.89
C ALA A 280 -19.48 -0.39 24.95
N ALA A 281 -20.31 -0.86 25.88
CA ALA A 281 -20.81 -0.05 27.00
C ALA A 281 -19.68 0.37 27.95
N CYS A 282 -18.78 -0.56 28.32
CA CYS A 282 -17.62 -0.25 29.16
C CYS A 282 -16.62 0.69 28.44
N PHE A 283 -16.40 0.50 27.15
CA PHE A 283 -15.50 1.36 26.37
C PHE A 283 -16.06 2.78 26.22
N THR A 284 -17.37 2.93 25.99
CA THR A 284 -18.01 4.25 25.88
C THR A 284 -18.13 4.96 27.23
N ALA A 285 -18.34 4.23 28.33
CA ALA A 285 -18.27 4.78 29.69
C ALA A 285 -16.86 5.26 30.05
N GLY A 286 -15.82 4.45 29.74
CA GLY A 286 -14.42 4.84 29.97
C GLY A 286 -13.97 6.03 29.13
N VAL A 287 -14.42 6.12 27.87
CA VAL A 287 -14.14 7.29 27.01
C VAL A 287 -14.91 8.55 27.44
N ARG A 288 -16.08 8.39 28.09
CA ARG A 288 -16.87 9.51 28.61
C ARG A 288 -16.30 10.06 29.91
N GLU A 289 -15.77 9.21 30.80
CA GLU A 289 -15.09 9.66 32.02
C GLU A 289 -13.70 10.25 31.76
N ALA A 290 -12.97 9.77 30.75
CA ALA A 290 -11.70 10.38 30.32
C ALA A 290 -11.85 11.82 29.79
N LYS A 291 -13.07 12.26 29.46
CA LYS A 291 -13.37 13.64 29.01
C LYS A 291 -13.82 14.60 30.11
N LEU A 292 -14.10 14.12 31.34
CA LEU A 292 -14.62 14.96 32.43
C LEU A 292 -13.64 15.24 33.58
N GLY A 293 -12.37 14.83 33.46
CA GLY A 293 -11.29 15.39 34.28
C GLY A 293 -11.47 15.27 35.79
N ARG A 294 -11.71 14.05 36.30
CA ARG A 294 -11.57 13.76 37.74
C ARG A 294 -11.04 12.34 37.94
N MET A 295 -9.74 12.21 38.17
CA MET A 295 -9.08 10.95 38.53
C MET A 295 -8.64 11.01 39.99
N ASP A 296 -9.52 10.59 40.90
CA ASP A 296 -9.20 10.31 42.31
C ASP A 296 -9.60 8.86 42.63
N PHE A 297 -9.03 7.88 41.90
CA PHE A 297 -9.26 6.46 42.22
C PHE A 297 -8.10 5.53 41.85
N LEU A 298 -6.87 6.03 41.79
CA LEU A 298 -5.68 5.19 41.56
C LEU A 298 -4.67 5.25 42.72
N ASP A 299 -5.15 5.30 43.96
CA ASP A 299 -4.29 5.22 45.15
C ASP A 299 -4.29 3.83 45.82
N GLU A 300 -4.87 2.81 45.20
CA GLU A 300 -4.89 1.47 45.81
C GLU A 300 -4.82 0.32 44.81
N VAL A 301 -3.72 0.26 44.03
CA VAL A 301 -3.29 -1.00 43.40
C VAL A 301 -1.76 -1.12 43.52
N PRO A 302 -1.23 -2.18 44.17
CA PRO A 302 0.20 -2.30 44.47
C PRO A 302 1.04 -2.58 43.22
N HIS A 303 2.20 -1.91 43.15
CA HIS A 303 3.22 -2.09 42.12
C HIS A 303 3.88 -3.48 42.20
N ILE A 304 3.68 -4.30 41.17
CA ILE A 304 4.48 -5.51 40.92
C ILE A 304 5.37 -5.20 39.72
N GLY A 305 6.53 -4.62 40.02
CA GLY A 305 7.53 -4.21 39.05
C GLY A 305 8.94 -4.57 39.51
N GLU A 306 9.16 -5.79 40.02
CA GLU A 306 10.48 -6.39 40.17
C GLU A 306 10.36 -7.92 40.11
N LEU A 307 10.43 -8.49 38.91
CA LEU A 307 10.64 -9.91 38.73
C LEU A 307 11.47 -10.13 37.47
N PHE A 308 12.71 -9.64 37.46
CA PHE A 308 13.86 -10.18 36.71
C PHE A 308 15.08 -9.28 36.96
N VAL A 309 15.73 -9.49 38.12
CA VAL A 309 17.13 -9.11 38.34
C VAL A 309 17.84 -10.38 38.83
N PRO A 310 18.87 -10.88 38.13
CA PRO A 310 19.68 -11.98 38.64
C PRO A 310 20.59 -11.48 39.77
N GLU A 311 20.52 -12.17 40.91
CA GLU A 311 21.37 -11.99 42.09
C GLU A 311 22.87 -12.21 41.81
N GLY A 312 23.69 -11.43 42.51
CA GLY A 312 25.11 -11.70 42.72
C GLY A 312 25.90 -10.49 43.24
N GLY A 313 25.65 -10.04 44.48
CA GLY A 313 26.50 -9.07 45.20
C GLY A 313 27.69 -9.72 45.95
N PRO A 314 28.28 -9.07 46.97
CA PRO A 314 29.08 -7.81 46.96
C PRO A 314 30.36 -7.97 47.88
N PRO A 315 30.91 -6.95 48.60
CA PRO A 315 31.66 -5.70 48.29
C PRO A 315 33.04 -5.72 49.06
N PRO A 316 33.65 -4.65 49.66
CA PRO A 316 33.49 -3.17 49.61
C PRO A 316 34.81 -2.34 49.57
N GLY A 317 34.68 -1.02 49.40
CA GLY A 317 35.47 -0.06 50.19
C GLY A 317 36.13 1.11 49.45
N GLY A 318 35.81 2.34 49.87
CA GLY A 318 36.73 3.49 49.77
C GLY A 318 36.20 4.76 49.12
N GLU A 319 35.48 5.57 49.90
CA GLU A 319 35.32 7.04 49.74
C GLU A 319 36.69 7.78 49.81
N PRO A 320 36.77 9.13 49.65
CA PRO A 320 36.48 9.96 48.49
C PRO A 320 37.67 10.93 48.22
N ALA A 321 37.44 12.01 47.46
CA ALA A 321 38.06 13.35 47.59
C ALA A 321 38.90 13.89 46.40
N THR A 322 38.26 14.86 45.73
CA THR A 322 38.73 16.24 45.44
C THR A 322 39.90 16.54 44.50
N LYS A 323 39.57 17.46 43.56
CA LYS A 323 40.37 18.65 43.10
C LYS A 323 41.63 18.28 42.28
N ARG A 324 42.11 19.00 41.28
CA ARG A 324 41.95 20.38 40.76
C ARG A 324 42.74 20.35 39.40
N ILE A 325 42.22 20.91 38.31
CA ILE A 325 42.65 22.21 37.72
C ILE A 325 44.02 22.19 36.98
N LEU A 326 43.96 22.58 35.69
CA LEU A 326 44.97 23.24 34.81
C LEU A 326 46.19 22.39 34.41
N GLU A 327 46.88 22.57 33.27
CA GLU A 327 46.80 23.45 32.09
C GLU A 327 47.74 22.82 31.03
N GLU A 328 47.49 23.17 29.77
CA GLU A 328 48.43 23.45 28.66
C GLU A 328 49.85 22.81 28.54
N GLU A 329 50.08 22.19 27.35
CA GLU A 329 51.18 22.37 26.36
C GLU A 329 52.67 22.36 26.82
N PRO A 330 53.70 22.35 25.92
CA PRO A 330 53.69 22.38 24.45
C PRO A 330 54.62 21.34 23.75
N VAL A 331 54.45 21.25 22.42
CA VAL A 331 55.47 21.22 21.33
C VAL A 331 56.84 20.57 21.60
N VAL A 332 57.15 19.49 20.86
CA VAL A 332 58.18 19.40 19.78
C VAL A 332 57.74 18.32 18.78
#